data_AF-A0A928RW04-F1
#
_entry.id   AF-A0A928RW04-F1
#
_cell.length_a   1.000
_cell.length_b   1.000
_cell.length_c   1.000
_cell.angle_alpha   90.00
_cell.angle_beta   90.00
_cell.angle_gamma   90.00
#
_symmetry.space_group_name_H-M   'P 1'
#
loop_
_entity.id
_entity.type
_entity.pdbx_description
1 polymer ?
#
loop_
_entity_poly.entity_id
_entity_poly.type
_entity_poly.pdbx_seq_one_letter_code
_entity_poly.pdbx_strand_id
1 'polypeptide(L)'
;MLLSSLLFFGALSVVFGQVVDWDLKNYHFYNPYAFLNGRLGFDYGPAQFQTYLNPLSDLPFYISFLYLKPVYVGFVLGALHGINFWLLYLIGLKLFTFEDGLKRSALSFSSAAAGAFGAGFLSVLGTTLIDSLVAIFVLWSVLLMLGAF
;
A
#
# COMPACT_ATOMS: atom_id res chain seq x y z
N MET A 1 -2.06 11.21 14.77
CA MET A 1 -1.43 11.29 13.44
C MET A 1 -1.70 10.06 12.57
N LEU A 2 -1.56 8.83 13.10
CA LEU A 2 -1.93 7.60 12.36
C LEU A 2 -3.37 7.63 11.84
N LEU A 3 -4.37 7.82 12.71
CA LEU A 3 -5.77 7.85 12.27
C LEU A 3 -6.01 8.91 11.18
N SER A 4 -5.40 10.09 11.33
CA SER A 4 -5.48 11.16 10.33
C SER A 4 -4.87 10.76 8.99
N SER A 5 -3.73 10.05 8.98
CA SER A 5 -3.12 9.56 7.74
C SER A 5 -3.95 8.46 7.09
N LEU A 6 -4.48 7.51 7.86
CA LEU A 6 -5.39 6.47 7.34
C LEU A 6 -6.61 7.10 6.65
N LEU A 7 -7.28 8.04 7.32
CA LEU A 7 -8.46 8.70 6.78
C LEU A 7 -8.13 9.56 5.55
N PHE A 8 -7.02 10.31 5.60
CA PHE A 8 -6.61 11.18 4.49
C PHE A 8 -6.27 10.37 3.24
N PHE A 9 -5.41 9.35 3.34
CA PHE A 9 -5.00 8.55 2.18
C PHE A 9 -6.13 7.63 1.68
N GLY A 10 -7.00 7.15 2.57
CA GLY A 10 -8.22 6.46 2.17
C GLY A 10 -9.16 7.35 1.36
N ALA A 11 -9.43 8.58 1.84
CA ALA A 11 -10.24 9.54 1.10
C ALA A 11 -9.59 9.97 -0.23
N LEU A 12 -8.28 10.19 -0.22
CA LEU A 12 -7.52 10.57 -1.43
C LEU A 12 -7.58 9.46 -2.49
N SER A 13 -7.46 8.19 -2.10
CA SER A 13 -7.67 7.05 -3.00
C SER A 13 -9.06 7.05 -3.62
N VAL A 14 -10.10 7.34 -2.83
CA VAL A 14 -11.48 7.43 -3.36
C VAL A 14 -11.60 8.56 -4.38
N VAL A 15 -10.95 9.70 -4.16
CA VAL A 15 -10.94 10.85 -5.08
C VAL A 15 -10.21 10.50 -6.39
N PHE A 16 -9.09 9.79 -6.32
CA PHE A 16 -8.37 9.31 -7.51
C PHE A 16 -9.16 8.24 -8.26
N GLY A 17 -10.04 7.54 -7.57
CA GLY A 17 -10.83 6.45 -8.12
C GLY A 17 -10.00 5.18 -8.24
N GLN A 18 -10.69 4.07 -8.47
CA GLN A 18 -10.02 2.79 -8.66
C GLN A 18 -9.30 2.78 -10.01
N VAL A 19 -8.00 2.50 -9.98
CA VAL A 19 -7.22 2.27 -11.19
C VAL A 19 -7.52 0.86 -11.69
N VAL A 20 -7.91 0.76 -12.97
CA VAL A 20 -8.10 -0.52 -13.67
C VAL A 20 -6.99 -0.68 -14.69
N ASP A 21 -5.79 -0.96 -14.18
CA ASP A 21 -4.58 -1.13 -14.97
C ASP A 21 -4.50 -2.50 -15.66
N TRP A 22 -3.41 -2.69 -16.41
CA TRP A 22 -3.14 -3.93 -17.11
C TRP A 22 -2.88 -5.08 -16.12
N ASP A 23 -2.18 -4.84 -15.02
CA ASP A 23 -1.83 -5.86 -14.02
C ASP A 23 -3.09 -6.41 -13.34
N LEU A 24 -4.05 -5.53 -13.00
CA LEU A 24 -5.33 -5.90 -12.39
C LEU A 24 -6.11 -6.85 -13.29
N LYS A 25 -6.18 -6.51 -14.58
CA LYS A 25 -6.88 -7.30 -15.59
C LYS A 25 -6.13 -8.58 -15.96
N ASN A 26 -4.80 -8.56 -15.88
CA ASN A 26 -3.96 -9.66 -16.31
C ASN A 26 -3.85 -10.75 -15.24
N TYR A 27 -3.44 -10.40 -14.01
CA TYR A 27 -3.14 -11.42 -12.99
C TYR A 27 -3.74 -11.17 -11.60
N HIS A 28 -3.90 -9.92 -11.14
CA HIS A 28 -4.37 -9.70 -9.75
C HIS A 28 -5.80 -10.19 -9.51
N PHE A 29 -6.65 -10.24 -10.54
CA PHE A 29 -7.98 -10.85 -10.42
C PHE A 29 -7.98 -12.33 -10.78
N TYR A 30 -7.18 -12.73 -11.77
CA TYR A 30 -7.17 -14.09 -12.30
C TYR A 30 -6.45 -15.07 -11.38
N ASN A 31 -5.27 -14.74 -10.85
CA ASN A 31 -4.47 -15.66 -10.04
C ASN A 31 -5.20 -16.09 -8.74
N PRO A 32 -5.83 -15.17 -7.97
CA PRO A 32 -6.66 -15.57 -6.82
C PRO A 32 -7.85 -16.45 -7.21
N TYR A 33 -8.52 -16.14 -8.31
CA TYR A 33 -9.61 -16.97 -8.83
C TYR A 33 -9.11 -18.39 -9.17
N ALA A 34 -8.00 -18.50 -9.89
CA ALA A 34 -7.43 -19.78 -10.28
C ALA A 34 -6.97 -20.60 -9.07
N PHE A 35 -6.38 -19.95 -8.06
CA PHE A 35 -6.00 -20.58 -6.79
C PHE A 35 -7.22 -21.14 -6.05
N LEU A 36 -8.27 -20.33 -5.88
CA LEU A 36 -9.48 -20.72 -5.14
C LEU A 36 -10.31 -21.80 -5.84
N ASN A 37 -10.19 -21.93 -7.16
CA ASN A 37 -10.97 -22.88 -7.96
C ASN A 37 -10.14 -24.10 -8.41
N GLY A 38 -8.93 -24.29 -7.88
CA GLY A 38 -8.08 -25.44 -8.22
C GLY A 38 -7.60 -25.46 -9.68
N ARG A 39 -7.51 -24.29 -10.32
CA ARG A 39 -7.18 -24.16 -11.76
C ARG A 39 -5.70 -23.94 -12.05
N LEU A 40 -4.86 -23.70 -11.04
CA LEU A 40 -3.43 -23.42 -11.23
C LEU A 40 -2.66 -24.51 -11.98
N GLY A 41 -3.06 -25.78 -11.83
CA GLY A 41 -2.47 -26.91 -12.57
C GLY A 41 -3.15 -27.22 -13.91
N PHE A 42 -4.20 -26.48 -14.26
CA PHE A 42 -5.01 -26.71 -15.46
C PHE A 42 -4.83 -25.58 -16.48
N ASP A 43 -4.96 -24.33 -16.04
CA ASP A 43 -4.81 -23.15 -16.90
C ASP A 43 -3.33 -22.79 -17.05
N TYR A 44 -2.75 -23.08 -18.22
CA TYR A 44 -1.32 -22.87 -18.45
C TYR A 44 -1.04 -21.45 -19.00
N GLY A 45 -0.37 -20.63 -18.20
CA GLY A 45 0.09 -19.28 -18.60
C GLY A 45 -0.96 -18.27 -19.10
N PRO A 46 -2.22 -18.23 -18.61
CA PRO A 46 -3.25 -17.29 -19.08
C PRO A 46 -2.91 -15.81 -18.81
N ALA A 47 -2.03 -15.55 -17.84
CA ALA A 47 -1.50 -14.24 -17.51
C ALA A 47 0.01 -14.15 -17.84
N GLN A 48 0.46 -14.88 -18.86
CA GLN A 48 1.86 -14.95 -19.29
C GLN A 48 2.80 -15.38 -18.14
N PHE A 49 3.89 -14.64 -17.90
CA PHE A 49 4.80 -14.92 -16.79
C PHE A 49 4.15 -14.66 -15.42
N GLN A 50 3.21 -13.71 -15.37
CA GLN A 50 2.54 -13.29 -14.14
C GLN A 50 1.62 -14.38 -13.58
N THR A 51 1.24 -15.40 -14.36
CA THR A 51 0.52 -16.60 -13.86
C THR A 51 1.24 -17.28 -12.71
N TYR A 52 2.58 -17.22 -12.69
CA TYR A 52 3.38 -17.94 -11.70
C TYR A 52 3.70 -17.10 -10.44
N LEU A 53 3.15 -15.88 -10.34
CA LEU A 53 3.25 -15.07 -9.14
C LEU A 53 2.40 -15.64 -8.00
N ASN A 54 2.83 -15.40 -6.76
CA ASN A 54 2.14 -15.91 -5.58
C ASN A 54 0.74 -15.27 -5.45
N PRO A 55 -0.36 -16.04 -5.54
CA PRO A 55 -1.72 -15.50 -5.51
C PRO A 55 -2.15 -15.00 -4.13
N LEU A 56 -1.43 -15.36 -3.06
CA LEU A 56 -1.82 -15.05 -1.69
C LEU A 56 -1.79 -13.56 -1.38
N SER A 57 -0.95 -12.78 -2.05
CA SER A 57 -0.88 -11.33 -1.84
C SER A 57 -2.14 -10.61 -2.33
N ASP A 58 -2.77 -11.14 -3.37
CA ASP A 58 -3.95 -10.54 -4.01
C ASP A 58 -5.26 -11.08 -3.43
N LEU A 59 -5.21 -12.23 -2.74
CA LEU A 59 -6.36 -12.93 -2.20
C LEU A 59 -7.29 -12.06 -1.32
N PRO A 60 -6.78 -11.26 -0.36
CA PRO A 60 -7.64 -10.42 0.48
C PRO A 60 -8.41 -9.38 -0.34
N PHE A 61 -7.78 -8.82 -1.37
CA PHE A 61 -8.38 -7.80 -2.23
C PHE A 61 -9.36 -8.42 -3.21
N TYR A 62 -9.00 -9.55 -3.81
CA TYR A 62 -9.90 -10.33 -4.65
C TYR A 62 -11.20 -10.66 -3.93
N ILE A 63 -11.10 -11.24 -2.71
CA ILE A 63 -12.27 -11.56 -1.89
C ILE A 63 -13.06 -10.28 -1.58
N SER A 64 -12.39 -9.18 -1.23
CA SER A 64 -13.06 -7.91 -0.94
C SER A 64 -13.88 -7.40 -2.13
N PHE A 65 -13.37 -7.52 -3.36
CA PHE A 65 -14.10 -7.13 -4.58
C PHE A 65 -15.32 -8.01 -4.87
N LEU A 66 -15.38 -9.24 -4.35
CA LEU A 66 -16.57 -10.10 -4.49
C LEU A 66 -17.74 -9.64 -3.61
N TYR A 67 -17.46 -8.97 -2.49
CA TYR A 67 -18.48 -8.62 -1.48
C TYR A 67 -18.70 -7.12 -1.30
N LEU A 68 -17.74 -6.28 -1.71
CA LEU A 68 -17.76 -4.83 -1.47
C LEU A 68 -17.72 -4.07 -2.79
N LYS A 69 -18.33 -2.87 -2.79
CA LYS A 69 -18.16 -1.93 -3.89
C LYS A 69 -16.69 -1.52 -3.98
N PRO A 70 -16.13 -1.34 -5.20
CA PRO A 70 -14.71 -1.05 -5.33
C PRO A 70 -14.24 0.25 -4.66
N VAL A 71 -15.14 1.22 -4.49
CA VAL A 71 -14.85 2.44 -3.72
C VAL A 71 -14.46 2.16 -2.27
N TYR A 72 -15.08 1.16 -1.62
CA TYR A 72 -14.74 0.79 -0.25
C TYR A 72 -13.42 0.04 -0.19
N VAL A 73 -13.14 -0.81 -1.19
CA VAL A 73 -11.87 -1.52 -1.29
C VAL A 73 -10.72 -0.54 -1.51
N GLY A 74 -10.90 0.42 -2.43
CA GLY A 74 -9.95 1.51 -2.67
C GLY A 74 -9.72 2.35 -1.41
N PHE A 75 -10.78 2.73 -0.68
CA PHE A 75 -10.64 3.43 0.59
C PHE A 75 -9.79 2.64 1.61
N VAL A 76 -10.04 1.34 1.77
CA VAL A 76 -9.28 0.50 2.71
C VAL A 76 -7.82 0.38 2.26
N LEU A 77 -7.56 0.15 0.97
CA LEU A 77 -6.21 0.10 0.40
C LEU A 77 -5.46 1.42 0.61
N GLY A 78 -6.08 2.55 0.25
CA GLY A 78 -5.54 3.89 0.47
C GLY A 78 -5.27 4.16 1.95
N ALA A 79 -6.17 3.75 2.84
CA ALA A 79 -5.97 3.87 4.28
C ALA A 79 -4.75 3.07 4.73
N LEU A 80 -4.61 1.82 4.32
CA LEU A 80 -3.43 1.00 4.61
C LEU A 80 -2.15 1.64 4.06
N HIS A 81 -2.18 2.20 2.84
CA HIS A 81 -1.04 2.92 2.29
C HIS A 81 -0.66 4.14 3.14
N GLY A 82 -1.62 4.79 3.80
CA GLY A 82 -1.42 5.87 4.76
C GLY A 82 -0.59 5.49 6.00
N ILE A 83 -0.38 4.20 6.27
CA ILE A 83 0.57 3.71 7.29
C ILE A 83 2.00 4.07 6.90
N ASN A 84 2.36 4.03 5.60
CA ASN A 84 3.70 4.41 5.14
C ASN A 84 4.05 5.84 5.52
N PHE A 85 3.13 6.80 5.31
CA PHE A 85 3.33 8.19 5.70
C PHE A 85 3.56 8.33 7.21
N TRP A 86 2.77 7.63 8.01
CA TRP A 86 2.93 7.64 9.47
C TRP A 86 4.27 7.05 9.91
N LEU A 87 4.70 5.93 9.31
CA LEU A 87 6.01 5.33 9.59
C LEU A 87 7.16 6.24 9.19
N LEU A 88 7.09 6.88 8.01
CA LEU A 88 8.09 7.87 7.58
C LEU A 88 8.20 9.04 8.56
N TYR A 89 7.07 9.51 9.09
CA TYR A 89 7.08 10.55 10.11
C TYR A 89 7.76 10.09 11.40
N LEU A 90 7.46 8.87 11.87
CA LEU A 90 8.12 8.32 13.07
C LEU A 90 9.62 8.12 12.87
N ILE A 91 10.04 7.68 11.68
CA ILE A 91 11.45 7.58 11.31
C ILE A 91 12.10 8.96 11.36
N GLY A 92 11.46 9.98 10.76
CA GLY A 92 11.93 11.37 10.82
C GLY A 92 12.10 11.88 12.26
N LEU A 93 11.13 11.59 13.14
CA LEU A 93 11.20 11.99 14.55
C LEU A 93 12.38 11.36 15.29
N LYS A 94 12.83 10.16 14.89
CA LYS A 94 14.01 9.50 15.45
C LYS A 94 15.32 10.01 14.84
N LEU A 95 15.34 10.31 13.55
CA LEU A 95 16.55 10.76 12.85
C LEU A 95 16.91 12.22 13.15
N PHE A 96 15.90 13.09 13.27
CA PHE A 96 16.13 14.51 13.50
C PHE A 96 16.31 14.82 14.99
N THR A 97 17.52 15.22 15.39
CA THR A 97 17.90 15.45 16.81
C THR A 97 17.76 16.90 17.28
N PHE A 98 16.87 17.70 16.66
CA PHE A 98 16.67 19.10 17.08
C PHE A 98 16.06 19.18 18.49
N GLU A 99 16.56 20.11 19.31
CA GLU A 99 16.02 20.39 20.66
C GLU A 99 14.60 20.99 20.60
N ASP A 100 14.33 21.80 19.57
CA ASP A 100 13.01 22.37 19.31
C ASP A 100 12.08 21.28 18.76
N GLY A 101 11.18 20.80 19.63
CA GLY A 101 10.22 19.75 19.30
C GLY A 101 9.27 20.11 18.15
N LEU A 102 8.94 21.39 17.98
CA LEU A 102 8.07 21.84 16.90
C LEU A 102 8.81 21.78 15.56
N LYS A 103 10.05 22.27 15.51
CA LYS A 103 10.90 22.16 14.30
C LYS A 103 11.17 20.72 13.93
N ARG A 104 11.47 19.87 14.91
CA ARG A 104 11.67 18.42 14.71
C ARG A 104 10.44 17.78 14.08
N SER A 105 9.25 18.04 14.65
CA SER A 105 7.99 17.51 14.13
C SER A 105 7.67 18.05 12.74
N ALA A 106 7.86 19.34 12.50
CA ALA A 106 7.60 19.97 11.20
C ALA A 106 8.49 19.37 10.11
N LEU A 107 9.80 19.24 10.35
CA LEU A 107 10.71 18.65 9.37
C LEU A 107 10.41 17.17 9.13
N SER A 108 10.12 16.40 10.18
CA SER A 108 9.71 15.00 10.06
C SER A 108 8.45 14.85 9.20
N PHE A 109 7.48 15.73 9.40
CA PHE A 109 6.25 15.76 8.62
C PHE A 109 6.53 16.13 7.15
N SER A 110 7.32 17.16 6.91
CA SER A 110 7.71 17.58 5.56
C SER A 110 8.47 16.50 4.80
N SER A 111 9.39 15.77 5.45
CA SER A 111 10.09 14.64 4.86
C SER A 111 9.15 13.46 4.55
N ALA A 112 8.22 13.15 5.46
CA ALA A 112 7.21 12.13 5.22
C ALA A 112 6.28 12.52 4.05
N ALA A 113 5.91 13.79 3.95
CA ALA A 113 5.12 14.31 2.84
C ALA A 113 5.90 14.24 1.52
N ALA A 114 7.17 14.61 1.50
CA ALA A 114 8.00 14.47 0.31
C ALA A 114 8.07 13.02 -0.20
N GLY A 115 8.13 12.03 0.71
CA GLY A 115 8.08 10.61 0.35
C GLY A 115 6.70 10.16 -0.16
N ALA A 116 5.62 10.54 0.53
CA ALA A 116 4.27 10.07 0.22
C ALA A 116 3.59 10.82 -0.95
N PHE A 117 4.05 12.02 -1.31
CA PHE A 117 3.56 12.77 -2.47
C PHE A 117 4.48 12.63 -3.70
N GLY A 118 5.47 11.73 -3.64
CA GLY A 118 6.27 11.36 -4.79
C GLY A 118 5.44 10.63 -5.86
N ALA A 119 5.78 10.82 -7.13
CA ALA A 119 5.04 10.25 -8.26
C ALA A 119 4.84 8.73 -8.16
N GLY A 120 5.85 8.00 -7.67
CA GLY A 120 5.78 6.54 -7.52
C GLY A 120 4.75 6.07 -6.48
N PHE A 121 4.64 6.75 -5.33
CA PHE A 121 3.64 6.38 -4.32
C PHE A 121 2.24 6.82 -4.73
N LEU A 122 2.11 8.04 -5.30
CA LEU A 122 0.81 8.55 -5.74
C LEU A 122 0.23 7.73 -6.91
N SER A 123 1.06 7.23 -7.82
CA SER A 123 0.57 6.44 -8.97
C SER A 123 -0.01 5.08 -8.57
N VAL A 124 0.36 4.56 -7.41
CA VAL A 124 -0.10 3.26 -6.90
C VAL A 124 -1.01 3.40 -5.66
N LEU A 125 -1.42 4.63 -5.32
CA LEU A 125 -2.24 4.88 -4.15
C LEU A 125 -3.63 4.24 -4.30
N GLY A 126 -3.95 3.28 -3.42
CA GLY A 126 -5.24 2.60 -3.44
C GLY A 126 -5.43 1.60 -4.58
N THR A 127 -4.37 1.28 -5.31
CA THR A 127 -4.36 0.20 -6.29
C THR A 127 -4.07 -1.13 -5.61
N THR A 128 -4.25 -2.24 -6.34
CA THR A 128 -3.90 -3.59 -5.86
C THR A 128 -2.40 -3.89 -5.95
N LEU A 129 -1.59 -2.93 -6.40
CA LEU A 129 -0.15 -3.10 -6.48
C LEU A 129 0.43 -3.16 -5.06
N ILE A 130 1.08 -4.28 -4.77
CA ILE A 130 1.48 -4.63 -3.41
C ILE A 130 2.69 -3.85 -2.90
N ASP A 131 3.38 -3.09 -3.76
CA ASP A 131 4.59 -2.35 -3.41
C ASP A 131 4.39 -1.45 -2.19
N SER A 132 3.28 -0.71 -2.16
CA SER A 132 2.94 0.19 -1.05
C SER A 132 2.56 -0.56 0.23
N LEU A 133 2.03 -1.78 0.13
CA LEU A 133 1.75 -2.61 1.30
C LEU A 133 3.02 -3.27 1.84
N VAL A 134 3.88 -3.76 0.95
CA VAL A 134 5.18 -4.34 1.32
C VAL A 134 6.09 -3.29 1.95
N ALA A 135 6.05 -2.05 1.45
CA ALA A 135 6.79 -0.92 2.01
C ALA A 135 6.50 -0.69 3.51
N ILE A 136 5.30 -1.02 4.00
CA ILE A 136 4.96 -0.91 5.43
C ILE A 136 5.91 -1.77 6.27
N PHE A 137 6.16 -3.01 5.86
CA PHE A 137 7.04 -3.92 6.59
C PHE A 137 8.51 -3.45 6.54
N VAL A 138 8.93 -2.91 5.40
CA VAL A 138 10.28 -2.35 5.22
C VAL A 138 10.49 -1.10 6.08
N LEU A 139 9.55 -0.16 6.06
CA LEU A 139 9.63 1.05 6.89
C LEU A 139 9.53 0.71 8.38
N TRP A 140 8.71 -0.28 8.73
CA TRP A 140 8.58 -0.72 10.11
C TRP A 140 9.88 -1.38 10.61
N SER A 141 10.55 -2.19 9.79
CA SER A 141 11.84 -2.77 10.17
C SER A 141 12.91 -1.70 10.38
N VAL A 142 12.99 -0.69 9.51
CA VAL A 142 13.87 0.48 9.69
C VAL A 142 13.56 1.23 10.99
N LEU A 143 12.27 1.47 11.28
CA LEU A 143 11.85 2.15 12.49
C LEU A 143 12.26 1.38 13.77
N LEU A 144 12.17 0.05 13.74
CA LEU A 144 12.60 -0.81 14.83
C LEU A 144 14.13 -0.78 14.99
N MET A 145 14.89 -0.85 13.90
CA MET A 145 16.35 -0.73 13.93
C MET A 145 16.80 0.60 14.54
N LEU A 146 16.13 1.70 14.22
CA LEU A 146 16.40 3.02 14.82
C LEU A 146 15.97 3.14 16.29
N GLY A 147 15.20 2.19 16.84
CA GLY A 147 14.79 2.19 18.25
C GLY A 147 15.52 1.18 19.13
N ALA A 148 16.31 0.30 18.53
CA ALA A 148 17.12 -0.67 19.25
C ALA A 148 18.45 -0.07 19.77
N PHE A 149 18.73 1.20 19.43
CA PHE A 149 19.87 2.00 19.87
C PHE A 149 19.35 3.32 20.47
#